data_AF-A0A2S6QN38-F1
#
_entry.id   AF-A0A2S6QN38-F1
#
_cell.length_a   1.000
_cell.length_b   1.000
_cell.length_c   1.000
_cell.angle_alpha   90.00
_cell.angle_beta   90.00
_cell.angle_gamma   90.00
#
_symmetry.space_group_name_H-M   'P 1'
#
loop_
_entity.id
_entity.type
_entity.pdbx_description
1 polymer ?
#
loop_
_entity_poly.entity_id
_entity_poly.type
_entity_poly.pdbx_seq_one_letter_code
_entity_poly.pdbx_strand_id
1 'polypeptide(L)'
;MIKFTLVFQSLLNRWLSCLLIILTLSFSISLFFTVSRIQETVKSSFQNTVSGVDSVVAGRGGNLQILLNSVFLIGEPSNTIKWNTYKDIISNNQIKWAVPISLGDSHKGYRVISTNNDYFKEIKYSSGKKIEFNAGKSFNDVFDVVLGSLVAKKLNYNIGSEIIITHGLSEGGEVHTFHSEKDNGHTDHDDHAKHEDHDDHADHDDHAKHEDHDDHADHDDHA
;
A
#
# COMPACT_ATOMS: atom_id res chain seq x y z
N MET A 1 9.20 -25.78 56.64
CA MET A 1 10.06 -24.59 56.43
C MET A 1 11.52 -24.98 56.16
N ILE A 2 12.25 -25.60 57.10
CA ILE A 2 13.70 -25.95 57.01
C ILE A 2 14.21 -26.39 55.62
N LYS A 3 13.49 -27.26 54.90
CA LYS A 3 13.88 -27.72 53.54
C LYS A 3 14.12 -26.56 52.55
N PHE A 4 13.31 -25.50 52.62
CA PHE A 4 13.43 -24.32 51.74
C PHE A 4 14.68 -23.49 52.08
N THR A 5 14.99 -23.35 53.37
CA THR A 5 16.18 -22.64 53.86
C THR A 5 17.45 -23.32 53.37
N LEU A 6 17.54 -24.66 53.46
CA LEU A 6 18.68 -25.44 52.97
C LEU A 6 18.86 -25.32 51.45
N VAL A 7 17.77 -25.33 50.67
CA VAL A 7 17.82 -25.10 49.22
C VAL A 7 18.34 -23.69 48.90
N PHE A 8 17.87 -22.66 49.61
CA PHE A 8 18.32 -21.29 49.41
C PHE A 8 19.80 -21.10 49.79
N GLN A 9 20.25 -21.70 50.89
CA GLN A 9 21.67 -21.73 51.29
C GLN A 9 22.55 -22.38 50.20
N SER A 10 22.08 -23.48 49.61
CA SER A 10 22.77 -24.22 48.54
C SER A 10 22.87 -23.42 47.24
N LEU A 11 21.81 -22.67 46.89
CA LEU A 11 21.81 -21.75 45.76
C LEU A 11 22.79 -20.58 45.96
N LEU A 12 22.84 -19.99 47.16
CA LEU A 12 23.83 -18.95 47.49
C LEU A 12 25.27 -19.49 47.42
N ASN A 13 25.52 -20.71 47.90
CA ASN A 13 26.85 -21.33 47.83
C ASN A 13 27.30 -21.62 46.38
N ARG A 14 26.39 -21.55 45.39
CA ARG A 14 26.68 -21.69 43.95
C ARG A 14 26.23 -20.46 43.15
N TRP A 15 26.19 -19.28 43.78
CA TRP A 15 25.54 -18.08 43.25
C TRP A 15 25.94 -17.72 41.83
N LEU A 16 27.23 -17.84 41.47
CA LEU A 16 27.73 -17.50 40.13
C LEU A 16 27.12 -18.40 39.04
N SER A 17 27.04 -19.71 39.28
CA SER A 17 26.39 -20.64 38.34
C SER A 17 24.88 -20.39 38.24
N CYS A 18 24.22 -20.14 39.37
CA CYS A 18 22.80 -19.82 39.40
C CYS A 18 22.49 -18.50 38.68
N LEU A 19 23.32 -17.47 38.87
CA LEU A 19 23.21 -16.18 38.20
C LEU A 19 23.41 -16.31 36.68
N LEU A 20 24.38 -17.11 36.22
CA LEU A 20 24.60 -17.33 34.79
C LEU A 20 23.43 -18.08 34.13
N ILE A 21 22.85 -19.07 34.82
CA ILE A 21 21.62 -19.75 34.39
C ILE A 21 20.44 -18.76 34.33
N ILE A 22 20.21 -17.97 35.37
CA ILE A 22 19.12 -16.98 35.42
C ILE A 22 19.28 -15.96 34.28
N LEU A 23 20.47 -15.40 34.07
CA LEU A 23 20.75 -14.44 33.00
C LEU A 23 20.47 -15.06 31.61
N THR A 24 20.88 -16.32 31.40
CA THR A 24 20.64 -17.05 30.14
C THR A 24 19.15 -17.26 29.88
N LEU A 25 18.37 -17.68 30.89
CA LEU A 25 16.91 -17.79 30.78
C LEU A 25 16.26 -16.42 30.56
N SER A 26 16.65 -15.39 31.33
CA SER A 26 16.12 -14.03 31.19
C SER A 26 16.37 -13.47 29.79
N PHE A 27 17.54 -13.69 29.19
CA PHE A 27 17.84 -13.23 27.84
C PHE A 27 17.00 -13.96 26.79
N SER A 28 16.89 -15.29 26.88
CA SER A 28 16.05 -16.11 25.99
C SER A 28 14.57 -15.70 26.04
N ILE A 29 14.03 -15.56 27.25
CA ILE A 29 12.64 -15.15 27.51
C ILE A 29 12.39 -13.71 27.04
N SER A 30 13.33 -12.79 27.32
CA SER A 30 13.24 -11.39 26.88
C SER A 30 13.26 -11.26 25.36
N LEU A 31 14.12 -11.99 24.67
CA LEU A 31 14.18 -12.01 23.20
C LEU A 31 12.87 -12.53 22.60
N PHE A 32 12.33 -13.62 23.13
CA PHE A 32 11.03 -14.16 22.71
C PHE A 32 9.91 -13.12 22.88
N PHE A 33 9.73 -12.57 24.08
CA PHE A 33 8.71 -11.54 24.33
C PHE A 33 8.90 -10.29 23.47
N THR A 34 10.14 -9.88 23.21
CA THR A 34 10.43 -8.72 22.35
C THR A 34 9.96 -8.97 20.92
N VAL A 35 10.28 -10.12 20.33
CA VAL A 35 9.84 -10.48 18.97
C VAL A 35 8.32 -10.61 18.91
N SER A 36 7.69 -11.32 19.86
CA SER A 36 6.24 -11.45 19.91
C SER A 36 5.53 -10.11 20.05
N ARG A 37 6.03 -9.21 20.91
CA ARG A 37 5.43 -7.89 21.12
C ARG A 37 5.62 -6.96 19.93
N ILE A 38 6.73 -7.07 19.19
CA ILE A 38 6.92 -6.36 17.91
C ILE A 38 5.87 -6.84 16.90
N GLN A 39 5.72 -8.16 16.71
CA GLN A 39 4.72 -8.73 15.78
C GLN A 39 3.29 -8.31 16.13
N GLU A 40 2.92 -8.35 17.41
CA GLU A 40 1.62 -7.91 17.91
C GLU A 40 1.40 -6.40 17.69
N THR A 41 2.42 -5.57 17.99
CA THR A 41 2.35 -4.11 17.83
C THR A 41 2.24 -3.72 16.36
N VAL A 42 2.96 -4.39 15.46
CA VAL A 42 2.81 -4.22 14.00
C VAL A 42 1.39 -4.60 13.59
N LYS A 43 0.92 -5.81 13.93
CA LYS A 43 -0.44 -6.27 13.58
C LYS A 43 -1.55 -5.33 14.09
N SER A 44 -1.42 -4.84 15.32
CA SER A 44 -2.36 -3.88 15.90
C SER A 44 -2.30 -2.51 15.21
N SER A 45 -1.10 -2.05 14.84
CA SER A 45 -0.94 -0.83 14.03
C SER A 45 -1.66 -0.95 12.69
N PHE A 46 -1.52 -2.11 12.01
CA PHE A 46 -2.23 -2.40 10.77
C PHE A 46 -3.77 -2.34 10.93
N GLN A 47 -4.31 -2.82 12.06
CA GLN A 47 -5.75 -2.80 12.33
C GLN A 47 -6.31 -1.42 12.70
N ASN A 48 -5.48 -0.43 13.03
CA ASN A 48 -5.91 0.88 13.54
C ASN A 48 -5.84 2.03 12.50
N THR A 49 -5.19 1.83 11.35
CA THR A 49 -4.97 2.87 10.34
C THR A 49 -6.25 3.34 9.65
N VAL A 50 -7.10 2.42 9.22
CA VAL A 50 -8.40 2.70 8.56
C VAL A 50 -9.50 1.92 9.29
N SER A 51 -10.69 2.52 9.40
CA SER A 51 -11.84 1.91 10.07
C SER A 51 -13.12 2.16 9.27
N GLY A 52 -13.97 1.13 9.17
CA GLY A 52 -15.25 1.21 8.46
C GLY A 52 -15.17 1.04 6.93
N VAL A 53 -14.02 0.60 6.40
CA VAL A 53 -13.90 0.09 5.02
C VAL A 53 -14.06 -1.43 5.06
N ASP A 54 -15.10 -1.95 4.42
CA ASP A 54 -15.40 -3.39 4.40
C ASP A 54 -14.60 -4.17 3.34
N SER A 55 -14.16 -3.51 2.27
CA SER A 55 -13.39 -4.11 1.17
C SER A 55 -12.54 -3.07 0.43
N VAL A 56 -11.46 -3.52 -0.21
CA VAL A 56 -10.59 -2.72 -1.09
C VAL A 56 -10.65 -3.31 -2.49
N VAL A 57 -10.96 -2.47 -3.49
CA VAL A 57 -11.00 -2.86 -4.91
C VAL A 57 -9.87 -2.14 -5.65
N ALA A 58 -9.05 -2.90 -6.36
CA ALA A 58 -7.90 -2.41 -7.13
C ALA A 58 -7.75 -3.19 -8.45
N GLY A 59 -6.87 -2.74 -9.34
CA GLY A 59 -6.49 -3.52 -10.52
C GLY A 59 -5.78 -4.83 -10.16
N ARG A 60 -5.57 -5.70 -11.16
CA ARG A 60 -4.89 -6.99 -10.97
C ARG A 60 -3.49 -6.77 -10.35
N GLY A 61 -3.22 -7.45 -9.24
CA GLY A 61 -1.97 -7.32 -8.48
C GLY A 61 -2.00 -8.22 -7.23
N GLY A 62 -0.91 -8.21 -6.44
CA GLY A 62 -0.84 -9.03 -5.22
C GLY A 62 -1.63 -8.43 -4.05
N ASN A 63 -2.45 -9.24 -3.37
CA ASN A 63 -3.32 -8.80 -2.26
C ASN A 63 -2.57 -7.97 -1.19
N LEU A 64 -1.33 -8.35 -0.84
CA LEU A 64 -0.52 -7.63 0.13
C LEU A 64 -0.05 -6.27 -0.40
N GLN A 65 0.33 -6.17 -1.67
CA GLN A 65 0.70 -4.90 -2.31
C GLN A 65 -0.51 -3.96 -2.39
N ILE A 66 -1.68 -4.48 -2.75
CA ILE A 66 -2.95 -3.72 -2.77
C ILE A 66 -3.25 -3.17 -1.36
N LEU A 67 -3.18 -4.01 -0.32
CA LEU A 67 -3.39 -3.57 1.07
C LEU A 67 -2.38 -2.51 1.52
N LEU A 68 -1.08 -2.71 1.26
CA LEU A 68 -0.01 -1.79 1.64
C LEU A 68 -0.14 -0.43 0.93
N ASN A 69 -0.43 -0.44 -0.37
CA ASN A 69 -0.67 0.78 -1.13
C ASN A 69 -1.93 1.51 -0.66
N SER A 70 -3.09 0.83 -0.65
CA SER A 70 -4.38 1.49 -0.41
C SER A 70 -4.60 1.97 1.03
N VAL A 71 -4.04 1.28 2.03
CA VAL A 71 -4.28 1.60 3.46
C VAL A 71 -3.09 2.29 4.12
N PHE A 72 -1.86 1.99 3.71
CA PHE A 72 -0.64 2.51 4.35
C PHE A 72 0.15 3.48 3.47
N LEU A 73 -0.21 3.56 2.18
CA LEU A 73 0.55 4.31 1.18
C LEU A 73 2.01 3.79 1.09
N ILE A 74 2.21 2.47 1.12
CA ILE A 74 3.53 1.81 1.07
C ILE A 74 3.63 0.90 -0.16
N GLY A 75 4.68 1.09 -0.95
CA GLY A 75 4.97 0.32 -2.17
C GLY A 75 4.90 1.16 -3.45
N GLU A 76 5.17 0.55 -4.61
CA GLU A 76 4.93 1.19 -5.91
C GLU A 76 3.44 1.12 -6.29
N PRO A 77 2.87 2.16 -6.94
CA PRO A 77 1.46 2.20 -7.31
C PRO A 77 0.96 0.92 -7.97
N SER A 78 -0.19 0.41 -7.51
CA SER A 78 -0.87 -0.72 -8.14
C SER A 78 -1.58 -0.30 -9.42
N ASN A 79 -1.74 -1.24 -10.36
CA ASN A 79 -2.55 -1.08 -11.57
C ASN A 79 -3.88 -0.36 -11.29
N THR A 80 -4.12 0.73 -12.02
CA THR A 80 -5.28 1.62 -11.84
C THR A 80 -6.56 1.01 -12.39
N ILE A 81 -7.71 1.48 -11.90
CA ILE A 81 -9.03 1.13 -12.42
C ILE A 81 -9.52 2.26 -13.33
N LYS A 82 -10.03 1.95 -14.51
CA LYS A 82 -10.59 2.95 -15.45
C LYS A 82 -11.79 3.66 -14.79
N TRP A 83 -11.89 4.98 -14.97
CA TRP A 83 -12.95 5.80 -14.34
C TRP A 83 -14.38 5.34 -14.67
N ASN A 84 -14.61 4.76 -15.86
CA ASN A 84 -15.89 4.14 -16.20
C ASN A 84 -16.20 2.95 -15.26
N THR A 85 -15.26 2.03 -15.08
CA THR A 85 -15.40 0.88 -14.16
C THR A 85 -15.67 1.33 -12.71
N TYR A 86 -15.09 2.45 -12.25
CA TYR A 86 -15.46 3.02 -10.95
C TYR A 86 -16.93 3.50 -10.92
N LYS A 87 -17.40 4.21 -11.95
CA LYS A 87 -18.82 4.61 -12.07
C LYS A 87 -19.76 3.40 -12.13
N ASP A 88 -19.38 2.36 -12.87
CA ASP A 88 -20.15 1.13 -13.00
C ASP A 88 -20.28 0.42 -11.64
N ILE A 89 -19.18 0.35 -10.88
CA ILE A 89 -19.16 -0.18 -9.51
C ILE A 89 -20.12 0.60 -8.60
N ILE A 90 -20.01 1.94 -8.51
CA ILE A 90 -20.87 2.74 -7.62
C ILE A 90 -22.33 2.83 -8.07
N SER A 91 -22.66 2.40 -9.29
CA SER A 91 -24.05 2.30 -9.75
C SER A 91 -24.81 1.12 -9.10
N ASN A 92 -24.09 0.15 -8.54
CA ASN A 92 -24.69 -1.00 -7.85
C ASN A 92 -25.31 -0.57 -6.50
N ASN A 93 -26.62 -0.81 -6.34
CA ASN A 93 -27.38 -0.47 -5.13
C ASN A 93 -26.93 -1.20 -3.85
N GLN A 94 -26.07 -2.22 -3.97
CA GLN A 94 -25.41 -2.89 -2.84
C GLN A 94 -24.28 -2.04 -2.23
N ILE A 95 -23.74 -1.06 -2.96
CA ILE A 95 -22.62 -0.22 -2.51
C ILE A 95 -23.17 1.06 -1.88
N LYS A 96 -23.05 1.14 -0.55
CA LYS A 96 -23.51 2.30 0.23
C LYS A 96 -22.72 3.59 -0.08
N TRP A 97 -21.43 3.44 -0.31
CA TRP A 97 -20.49 4.49 -0.71
C TRP A 97 -19.20 3.84 -1.24
N ALA A 98 -18.43 4.57 -2.04
CA ALA A 98 -17.06 4.23 -2.36
C ALA A 98 -16.23 5.52 -2.43
N VAL A 99 -14.94 5.41 -2.13
CA VAL A 99 -14.01 6.54 -2.18
C VAL A 99 -12.90 6.16 -3.17
N PRO A 100 -12.77 6.86 -4.31
CA PRO A 100 -11.72 6.59 -5.28
C PRO A 100 -10.40 7.14 -4.73
N ILE A 101 -9.32 6.36 -4.82
CA ILE A 101 -7.96 6.81 -4.51
C ILE A 101 -7.04 6.50 -5.69
N SER A 102 -6.16 7.44 -6.02
CA SER A 102 -5.04 7.23 -6.92
C SER A 102 -3.73 7.62 -6.22
N LEU A 103 -2.65 6.94 -6.62
CA LEU A 103 -1.31 7.06 -6.05
C LEU A 103 -0.31 7.16 -7.20
N GLY A 104 0.72 7.98 -7.01
CA GLY A 104 1.80 8.15 -7.97
C GLY A 104 2.72 9.29 -7.56
N ASP A 105 2.12 10.42 -7.15
CA ASP A 105 2.85 11.66 -6.91
C ASP A 105 3.36 11.80 -5.48
N SER A 106 4.37 12.65 -5.32
CA SER A 106 4.95 13.02 -4.04
C SER A 106 5.24 14.52 -3.94
N HIS A 107 5.53 14.98 -2.72
CA HIS A 107 5.97 16.33 -2.41
C HIS A 107 6.94 16.30 -1.24
N LYS A 108 8.22 16.64 -1.45
CA LYS A 108 9.27 16.69 -0.41
C LYS A 108 9.33 15.42 0.45
N GLY A 109 9.23 14.25 -0.18
CA GLY A 109 9.24 12.93 0.47
C GLY A 109 7.91 12.51 1.13
N TYR A 110 6.86 13.34 1.06
CA TYR A 110 5.50 12.96 1.45
C TYR A 110 4.73 12.46 0.23
N ARG A 111 3.92 11.40 0.38
CA ARG A 111 3.04 10.93 -0.69
C ARG A 111 1.83 11.84 -0.83
N VAL A 112 1.46 12.09 -2.08
CA VAL A 112 0.20 12.74 -2.46
C VAL A 112 -0.81 11.63 -2.79
N ILE A 113 -2.08 11.85 -2.46
CA ILE A 113 -3.18 10.96 -2.85
C ILE A 113 -4.24 11.78 -3.56
N SER A 114 -4.68 11.32 -4.73
CA SER A 114 -5.75 11.96 -5.49
C SER A 114 -7.06 11.25 -5.17
N THR A 115 -8.05 12.00 -4.67
CA THR A 115 -9.32 11.45 -4.17
C THR A 115 -10.44 12.49 -4.28
N ASN A 116 -11.66 12.13 -3.92
CA ASN A 116 -12.82 13.03 -3.98
C ASN A 116 -13.25 13.52 -2.58
N ASN A 117 -14.24 14.40 -2.54
CA ASN A 117 -14.79 14.94 -1.28
C ASN A 117 -15.49 13.91 -0.37
N ASP A 118 -15.73 12.67 -0.82
CA ASP A 118 -16.34 11.62 0.02
C ASP A 118 -15.32 10.97 0.94
N TYR A 119 -14.02 11.07 0.62
CA TYR A 119 -12.91 10.68 1.50
C TYR A 119 -13.08 11.27 2.92
N PHE A 120 -13.36 12.58 3.01
CA PHE A 120 -13.53 13.27 4.30
C PHE A 120 -14.85 12.97 5.01
N LYS A 121 -15.85 12.40 4.31
CA LYS A 121 -17.19 12.12 4.87
C LYS A 121 -17.25 10.74 5.51
N GLU A 122 -16.73 9.74 4.79
CA GLU A 122 -16.93 8.32 5.09
C GLU A 122 -15.73 7.64 5.74
N ILE A 123 -14.49 8.00 5.32
CA ILE A 123 -13.26 7.40 5.87
C ILE A 123 -13.09 7.83 7.33
N LYS A 124 -12.77 6.84 8.16
CA LYS A 124 -12.49 7.01 9.59
C LYS A 124 -11.15 6.37 9.93
N TYR A 125 -10.49 6.92 10.93
CA TYR A 125 -9.23 6.44 11.48
C TYR A 125 -9.41 6.12 12.99
N SER A 126 -8.47 5.38 13.58
CA SER A 126 -8.28 5.19 15.03
C SER A 126 -9.58 5.16 15.86
N SER A 127 -10.17 3.96 15.95
CA SER A 127 -11.43 3.70 16.69
C SER A 127 -12.66 4.45 16.15
N GLY A 128 -12.70 4.75 14.84
CA GLY A 128 -13.89 5.26 14.17
C GLY A 128 -14.05 6.79 14.17
N LYS A 129 -13.00 7.55 14.47
CA LYS A 129 -13.00 9.02 14.37
C LYS A 129 -13.09 9.47 12.92
N LYS A 130 -13.92 10.48 12.66
CA LYS A 130 -13.99 11.16 11.35
C LYS A 130 -12.77 12.05 11.16
N ILE A 131 -12.45 12.35 9.90
CA ILE A 131 -11.46 13.38 9.55
C ILE A 131 -12.06 14.76 9.84
N GLU A 132 -11.33 15.59 10.59
CA GLU A 132 -11.76 16.93 11.00
C GLU A 132 -10.77 17.99 10.52
N PHE A 133 -11.28 19.10 9.99
CA PHE A 133 -10.49 20.21 9.49
C PHE A 133 -10.19 21.20 10.62
N ASN A 134 -8.94 21.28 11.05
CA ASN A 134 -8.49 22.29 12.03
C ASN A 134 -8.54 23.73 11.44
N ALA A 135 -8.27 23.86 10.15
CA ALA A 135 -8.42 25.09 9.38
C ALA A 135 -8.61 24.73 7.89
N GLY A 136 -9.17 25.66 7.11
CA GLY A 136 -9.47 25.44 5.69
C GLY A 136 -10.83 24.75 5.47
N LYS A 137 -10.96 24.07 4.33
CA LYS A 137 -12.17 23.34 3.88
C LYS A 137 -11.76 22.09 3.10
N SER A 138 -12.73 21.27 2.71
CA SER A 138 -12.56 20.25 1.67
C SER A 138 -12.42 20.89 0.27
N PHE A 139 -12.17 20.06 -0.75
CA PHE A 139 -11.97 20.50 -2.14
C PHE A 139 -13.19 21.22 -2.71
N ASN A 140 -12.96 22.27 -3.49
CA ASN A 140 -13.94 23.06 -4.25
C ASN A 140 -13.54 23.13 -5.73
N ASP A 141 -12.22 23.19 -5.99
CA ASP A 141 -11.61 23.16 -7.33
C ASP A 141 -10.60 21.99 -7.47
N VAL A 142 -10.18 21.66 -8.69
CA VAL A 142 -9.28 20.52 -9.00
C VAL A 142 -7.85 20.70 -8.50
N PHE A 143 -7.45 21.94 -8.17
CA PHE A 143 -6.14 22.28 -7.61
C PHE A 143 -6.16 22.48 -6.08
N ASP A 144 -7.30 22.30 -5.41
CA ASP A 144 -7.36 22.37 -3.94
C ASP A 144 -6.62 21.19 -3.30
N VAL A 145 -5.77 21.47 -2.30
CA VAL A 145 -4.98 20.46 -1.58
C VAL A 145 -5.24 20.51 -0.08
N VAL A 146 -5.47 19.33 0.52
CA VAL A 146 -5.70 19.17 1.97
C VAL A 146 -4.47 18.53 2.60
N LEU A 147 -3.74 19.30 3.41
CA LEU A 147 -2.54 18.82 4.10
C LEU A 147 -2.87 18.15 5.44
N GLY A 148 -2.28 16.97 5.67
CA GLY A 148 -2.24 16.36 7.00
C GLY A 148 -1.49 17.23 8.01
N SER A 149 -2.00 17.33 9.23
CA SER A 149 -1.53 18.29 10.25
C SER A 149 -0.05 18.16 10.64
N LEU A 150 0.54 16.96 10.50
CA LEU A 150 1.97 16.73 10.68
C LEU A 150 2.80 17.29 9.52
N VAL A 151 2.31 17.15 8.28
CA VAL A 151 2.98 17.65 7.06
C VAL A 151 2.98 19.16 7.05
N ALA A 152 1.81 19.78 7.30
CA ALA A 152 1.67 21.23 7.40
C ALA A 152 2.62 21.83 8.45
N LYS A 153 2.70 21.24 9.65
CA LYS A 153 3.62 21.69 10.71
C LYS A 153 5.10 21.51 10.36
N LYS A 154 5.50 20.36 9.80
CA LYS A 154 6.92 20.08 9.51
C LYS A 154 7.45 20.87 8.32
N LEU A 155 6.61 21.14 7.32
CA LEU A 155 6.95 21.96 6.15
C LEU A 155 6.61 23.45 6.33
N ASN A 156 6.07 23.83 7.50
CA ASN A 156 5.65 25.19 7.87
C ASN A 156 4.66 25.85 6.88
N TYR A 157 3.72 25.06 6.36
CA TYR A 157 2.72 25.51 5.39
C TYR A 157 1.49 26.13 6.04
N ASN A 158 0.98 27.19 5.40
CA ASN A 158 -0.23 27.93 5.76
C ASN A 158 -1.27 27.85 4.63
N ILE A 159 -2.53 28.22 4.91
CA ILE A 159 -3.57 28.32 3.87
C ILE A 159 -3.15 29.36 2.82
N GLY A 160 -3.28 29.01 1.53
CA GLY A 160 -2.79 29.83 0.42
C GLY A 160 -1.30 29.65 0.10
N SER A 161 -0.63 28.66 0.67
CA SER A 161 0.71 28.26 0.21
C SER A 161 0.60 27.42 -1.07
N GLU A 162 1.37 27.77 -2.09
CA GLU A 162 1.51 26.95 -3.30
C GLU A 162 2.30 25.65 -3.01
N ILE A 163 1.90 24.56 -3.68
CA ILE A 163 2.47 23.24 -3.52
C ILE A 163 2.67 22.63 -4.91
N ILE A 164 3.93 22.37 -5.27
CA ILE A 164 4.32 21.74 -6.52
C ILE A 164 4.54 20.25 -6.26
N ILE A 165 3.96 19.38 -7.08
CA ILE A 165 4.07 17.92 -6.93
C ILE A 165 5.04 17.33 -7.96
N THR A 166 5.68 16.22 -7.60
CA THR A 166 6.59 15.47 -8.46
C THR A 166 6.04 14.07 -8.70
N HIS A 167 6.06 13.61 -9.96
CA HIS A 167 5.61 12.25 -10.25
C HIS A 167 6.61 11.21 -9.72
N GLY A 168 6.11 10.12 -9.13
CA GLY A 168 6.91 9.10 -8.47
C GLY A 168 7.42 9.51 -7.08
N LEU A 169 8.26 8.65 -6.51
CA LEU A 169 8.80 8.77 -5.14
C LEU A 169 10.27 9.22 -5.11
N SER A 170 10.86 9.48 -6.27
CA SER A 170 12.26 9.89 -6.42
C SER A 170 12.42 11.40 -6.26
N GLU A 171 13.52 11.83 -5.66
CA GLU A 171 13.86 13.24 -5.40
C GLU A 171 14.17 14.05 -6.68
N GLY A 172 14.13 13.40 -7.85
CA GLY A 172 14.25 13.99 -9.19
C GLY A 172 13.17 13.53 -10.18
N GLY A 173 11.95 13.24 -9.70
CA GLY A 173 10.79 13.00 -10.58
C GLY A 173 10.34 14.26 -11.33
N GLU A 174 9.57 14.11 -12.41
CA GLU A 174 9.09 15.25 -13.21
C GLU A 174 8.19 16.18 -12.38
N VAL A 175 8.46 17.49 -12.50
CA VAL A 175 7.90 18.55 -11.65
C VAL A 175 6.68 19.17 -12.34
N HIS A 176 5.48 18.67 -12.05
CA HIS A 176 4.25 19.21 -12.64
C HIS A 176 3.87 20.55 -11.98
N THR A 177 4.16 21.64 -12.70
CA THR A 177 3.87 23.01 -12.26
C THR A 177 2.56 23.48 -12.90
N PHE A 178 1.44 23.31 -12.18
CA PHE A 178 0.13 23.75 -12.65
C PHE A 178 -0.08 25.25 -12.39
N HIS A 179 0.05 26.08 -13.43
CA HIS A 179 -0.39 27.48 -13.40
C HIS A 179 -1.88 27.57 -13.73
N SER A 180 -2.62 28.38 -12.95
CA SER A 180 -4.05 28.66 -13.18
C SER A 180 -4.19 29.88 -14.09
N GLU A 181 -3.78 29.72 -15.35
CA GLU A 181 -3.72 30.83 -16.30
C GLU A 181 -5.13 31.31 -16.70
N LYS A 182 -5.44 32.57 -16.40
CA LYS A 182 -6.67 33.25 -16.82
C LYS A 182 -6.36 34.46 -17.70
N ASP A 183 -6.04 34.23 -18.97
CA ASP A 183 -6.55 35.10 -20.04
C ASP A 183 -6.59 34.39 -21.40
N ASN A 184 -7.14 35.10 -22.39
CA ASN A 184 -7.44 34.64 -23.73
C ASN A 184 -6.21 34.78 -24.64
N GLY A 185 -5.69 33.67 -25.18
CA GLY A 185 -4.63 33.67 -26.18
C GLY A 185 -4.79 32.51 -27.16
N HIS A 186 -4.98 32.82 -28.45
CA HIS A 186 -5.09 31.83 -29.51
C HIS A 186 -3.69 31.56 -30.09
N THR A 187 -3.14 30.38 -29.82
CA THR A 187 -1.92 29.86 -30.48
C THR A 187 -2.10 28.39 -30.74
N ASP A 188 -2.19 28.02 -32.01
CA ASP A 188 -2.33 26.62 -32.43
C ASP A 188 -0.99 25.89 -32.24
N HIS A 189 -1.02 24.74 -31.59
CA HIS A 189 0.10 23.80 -31.52
C HIS A 189 -0.42 22.37 -31.66
N ASP A 190 -0.26 21.81 -32.85
CA ASP A 190 -0.39 20.37 -33.09
C ASP A 190 0.80 19.64 -32.43
N ASP A 191 0.55 18.98 -31.30
CA ASP A 191 1.46 17.98 -30.75
C ASP A 191 0.75 16.62 -30.65
N HIS A 192 1.28 15.64 -31.38
CA HIS A 192 0.58 14.38 -31.64
C HIS A 192 0.59 13.44 -30.43
N ALA A 193 -0.60 13.02 -30.00
CA ALA A 193 -0.75 11.92 -29.06
C ALA A 193 -0.24 10.60 -29.68
N LYS A 194 0.97 10.18 -29.29
CA LYS A 194 1.48 8.83 -29.54
C LYS A 194 1.05 7.89 -28.40
N HIS A 195 -0.12 7.27 -28.58
CA HIS A 195 -0.31 5.92 -28.06
C HIS A 195 0.18 4.96 -29.14
N GLU A 196 1.21 4.17 -28.84
CA GLU A 196 1.61 3.03 -29.64
C GLU A 196 0.93 1.80 -29.02
N ASP A 197 -0.14 1.32 -29.68
CA ASP A 197 -0.93 0.17 -29.26
C ASP A 197 -0.16 -1.13 -29.56
N HIS A 198 0.17 -1.90 -28.52
CA HIS A 198 0.80 -3.22 -28.66
C HIS A 198 -0.24 -4.34 -28.81
N ASP A 199 -0.75 -4.51 -30.04
CA ASP A 199 -1.53 -5.68 -30.46
C ASP A 199 -0.62 -6.72 -31.16
N ASP A 200 0.26 -7.38 -30.39
CA ASP A 200 1.20 -8.41 -30.88
C ASP A 200 0.70 -9.84 -30.56
N HIS A 201 -0.10 -10.42 -31.47
CA HIS A 201 -0.57 -11.81 -31.40
C HIS A 201 -0.40 -12.55 -32.75
N ALA A 202 0.21 -13.75 -32.69
CA ALA A 202 0.57 -14.63 -33.83
C ALA A 202 1.68 -14.04 -34.75
N ASP A 203 2.52 -14.82 -35.44
CA ASP A 203 2.37 -16.20 -35.93
C ASP A 203 3.47 -17.19 -35.46
N HIS A 204 3.17 -18.50 -35.57
CA HIS A 204 4.08 -19.61 -35.30
C HIS A 204 3.80 -20.76 -36.31
N ASP A 205 4.61 -20.87 -37.36
CA ASP A 205 4.65 -21.94 -38.39
C ASP A 205 5.94 -21.73 -39.24
N ASP A 206 6.49 -22.65 -40.06
CA ASP A 206 6.92 -24.06 -39.90
C ASP A 206 8.01 -24.30 -41.03
N HIS A 207 8.75 -25.40 -41.29
CA HIS A 207 8.74 -26.83 -40.95
C HIS A 207 10.10 -27.33 -40.44
N ALA A 208 10.11 -28.40 -39.65
CA ALA A 208 11.23 -29.35 -39.56
C ALA A 208 10.73 -30.81 -39.47
N LYS A 209 10.51 -31.43 -40.64
CA LYS A 209 9.97 -32.79 -40.81
C LYS A 209 10.79 -33.88 -40.11
N HIS A 210 10.09 -34.92 -39.67
CA HIS A 210 10.52 -36.31 -39.89
C HIS A 210 9.29 -37.15 -40.29
N GLU A 211 9.49 -38.12 -41.18
CA GLU A 211 8.43 -38.93 -41.80
C GLU A 211 8.30 -40.30 -41.09
N ASP A 212 7.13 -40.94 -41.22
CA ASP A 212 6.71 -42.15 -40.49
C ASP A 212 7.35 -43.47 -41.01
N HIS A 213 6.72 -44.61 -40.66
CA HIS A 213 7.04 -46.03 -40.94
C HIS A 213 7.81 -46.78 -39.82
N ASP A 214 7.42 -48.00 -39.40
CA ASP A 214 6.31 -48.88 -39.84
C ASP A 214 5.64 -49.60 -38.65
N ASP A 215 4.35 -49.94 -38.83
CA ASP A 215 3.62 -50.87 -37.95
C ASP A 215 4.05 -52.33 -38.18
N HIS A 216 4.24 -53.10 -37.11
CA HIS A 216 4.13 -54.55 -37.14
C HIS A 216 3.41 -55.06 -35.90
N ALA A 217 2.48 -56.00 -36.11
CA ALA A 217 1.50 -56.44 -35.14
C ALA A 217 1.73 -57.86 -34.58
N ASP A 218 0.90 -58.16 -33.58
CA ASP A 218 0.36 -59.47 -33.22
C ASP A 218 1.12 -60.45 -32.28
N HIS A 219 0.23 -61.14 -31.55
CA HIS A 219 0.32 -62.43 -30.87
C HIS A 219 0.92 -62.59 -29.45
N ASP A 220 -0.04 -62.65 -28.52
CA ASP A 220 -0.36 -63.80 -27.65
C ASP A 220 0.31 -64.05 -26.29
N ASP A 221 -0.59 -64.43 -25.38
CA ASP A 221 -0.42 -65.06 -24.07
C ASP A 221 0.66 -66.15 -24.00
N HIS A 222 1.35 -66.25 -22.86
CA HIS A 222 1.05 -67.29 -21.86
C HIS A 222 2.01 -67.29 -20.64
N ALA A 223 1.51 -67.88 -19.54
CA ALA A 223 2.20 -68.30 -18.30
C ALA A 223 2.62 -67.21 -17.29
#